data_AF-A0A3D5R0S5-F1
#
_entry.id   AF-A0A3D5R0S5-F1
#
_cell.length_a   1.000
_cell.length_b   1.000
_cell.length_c   1.000
_cell.angle_alpha   90.00
_cell.angle_beta   90.00
_cell.angle_gamma   90.00
#
_symmetry.space_group_name_H-M   'P 1'
#
loop_
_entity.id
_entity.type
_entity.pdbx_description
1 polymer ?
#
loop_
_entity_poly.entity_id
_entity_poly.type
_entity_poly.pdbx_seq_one_letter_code
_entity_poly.pdbx_strand_id
1 'polypeptide(L)'
;VFKSLDKNIKVKKWVADGCRARKGEVIAEVAGSLASILQAERVALNLFQRMCGIATLTARYVEAVRGTKAIILDTRKTIPG
;
A
#
# COMPACT_ATOMS: atom_id res chain seq x y z
N VAL A 1 -4.65 -11.25 -0.28
CA VAL A 1 -5.49 -11.20 -1.51
C VAL A 1 -5.03 -12.26 -2.50
N PHE A 2 -3.94 -12.07 -3.27
CA PHE A 2 -3.52 -13.04 -4.29
C PHE A 2 -3.36 -14.47 -3.75
N LYS A 3 -2.56 -14.67 -2.70
CA LYS A 3 -2.38 -16.00 -2.06
C LYS A 3 -3.65 -16.56 -1.40
N SER A 4 -4.63 -15.73 -1.12
CA SER A 4 -5.92 -16.15 -0.56
C SER A 4 -6.82 -16.77 -1.63
N LEU A 5 -6.66 -16.35 -2.88
CA LEU A 5 -7.40 -16.88 -4.03
C LEU A 5 -6.66 -18.07 -4.66
N ASP A 6 -5.35 -17.95 -4.85
CA ASP A 6 -4.52 -18.96 -5.49
C ASP A 6 -3.13 -19.00 -4.84
N LYS A 7 -2.82 -20.12 -4.17
CA LYS A 7 -1.56 -20.31 -3.43
C LYS A 7 -0.33 -20.36 -4.35
N ASN A 8 -0.52 -20.63 -5.64
CA ASN A 8 0.57 -20.74 -6.61
C ASN A 8 1.02 -19.38 -7.15
N ILE A 9 0.28 -18.30 -6.90
CA ILE A 9 0.68 -16.96 -7.30
C ILE A 9 1.94 -16.54 -6.52
N LYS A 10 2.96 -16.16 -7.29
CA LYS A 10 4.21 -15.58 -6.79
C LYS A 10 4.09 -14.06 -6.81
N VAL A 11 4.40 -13.43 -5.69
CA VAL A 11 4.45 -11.97 -5.55
C VAL A 11 5.86 -11.59 -5.13
N LYS A 12 6.54 -10.78 -5.94
CA LYS A 12 7.86 -10.23 -5.65
C LYS A 12 7.68 -8.74 -5.34
N LYS A 13 8.04 -8.32 -4.13
CA LYS A 13 8.04 -6.90 -3.74
C LYS A 13 9.40 -6.30 -4.08
N TRP A 14 9.40 -5.15 -4.73
CA TRP A 14 10.61 -4.38 -5.04
C TRP A 14 10.83 -3.23 -4.07
N VAL A 15 9.74 -2.72 -3.51
CA VAL A 15 9.73 -1.61 -2.56
C VAL A 15 9.23 -2.12 -1.20
N ALA A 16 9.94 -1.76 -0.13
CA ALA A 16 9.52 -2.06 1.23
C ALA A 16 8.41 -1.10 1.69
N ASP A 17 7.55 -1.57 2.60
CA ASP A 17 6.49 -0.73 3.16
C ASP A 17 7.09 0.46 3.92
N GLY A 18 6.56 1.66 3.68
CA GLY A 18 7.06 2.92 4.26
C GLY A 18 8.09 3.66 3.39
N CYS A 19 8.63 3.03 2.34
CA CYS A 19 9.49 3.72 1.38
C CYS A 19 8.69 4.68 0.49
N ARG A 20 9.33 5.78 0.06
CA ARG A 20 8.75 6.65 -0.98
C ARG A 20 8.90 5.99 -2.35
N ALA A 21 7.79 5.89 -3.07
CA ALA A 21 7.77 5.47 -4.47
C ALA A 21 7.70 6.70 -5.40
N ARG A 22 8.32 6.59 -6.57
CA ARG A 22 8.27 7.58 -7.66
C ARG A 22 7.21 7.19 -8.69
N LYS A 23 6.72 8.19 -9.44
CA LYS A 23 5.78 7.94 -10.54
C LYS A 23 6.45 7.03 -11.57
N GLY A 24 5.77 5.95 -11.95
CA GLY A 24 6.27 4.96 -12.90
C GLY A 24 7.21 3.91 -12.29
N GLU A 25 7.47 3.96 -10.99
CA GLU A 25 8.28 2.96 -10.30
C GLU A 25 7.51 1.65 -10.12
N VAL A 26 8.17 0.53 -10.43
CA VAL A 26 7.62 -0.81 -10.23
C VAL A 26 7.74 -1.17 -8.75
N ILE A 27 6.61 -1.20 -8.06
CA ILE A 27 6.53 -1.50 -6.62
C ILE A 27 6.57 -3.00 -6.31
N ALA A 28 5.98 -3.82 -7.19
CA ALA A 28 5.86 -5.26 -7.05
C ALA A 28 5.56 -5.91 -8.40
N GLU A 29 5.96 -7.17 -8.55
CA GLU A 29 5.62 -8.05 -9.65
C GLU A 29 4.77 -9.22 -9.16
N VAL A 30 3.81 -9.63 -9.97
CA VAL A 30 2.92 -10.77 -9.69
C VAL A 30 2.94 -11.72 -10.87
N ALA A 31 3.18 -13.01 -10.61
CA ALA A 31 3.23 -14.05 -11.63
C ALA A 31 2.42 -15.27 -11.22
N GLY A 32 1.66 -15.84 -12.16
CA GLY A 32 0.76 -16.98 -11.92
C GLY A 32 -0.36 -17.07 -12.96
N SER A 33 -1.44 -17.77 -12.61
CA SER A 33 -2.64 -17.89 -13.45
C SER A 33 -3.23 -16.51 -13.77
N LEU A 34 -3.45 -16.23 -15.06
CA LEU A 34 -4.05 -14.97 -15.52
C LEU A 34 -5.43 -14.73 -14.92
N ALA A 35 -6.29 -15.75 -14.91
CA ALA A 35 -7.63 -15.66 -14.34
C ALA A 35 -7.59 -15.31 -12.84
N SER A 36 -6.70 -15.97 -12.09
CA SER A 36 -6.52 -15.71 -10.66
C SER A 36 -6.01 -14.29 -10.39
N ILE A 37 -5.07 -13.80 -11.21
CA ILE A 37 -4.53 -12.44 -11.09
C ILE A 37 -5.63 -11.40 -11.35
N LEU A 38 -6.35 -11.50 -12.47
CA LEU A 38 -7.40 -10.56 -12.85
C LEU A 38 -8.55 -10.51 -11.82
N GLN A 39 -8.91 -11.66 -11.25
CA GLN A 39 -9.96 -11.73 -10.22
C GLN A 39 -9.54 -11.01 -8.93
N ALA A 40 -8.26 -11.10 -8.55
CA ALA A 40 -7.74 -10.50 -7.31
C ALA A 40 -7.32 -9.04 -7.47
N GLU A 41 -7.05 -8.58 -8.69
CA GLU A 41 -6.41 -7.29 -9.00
C GLU A 41 -7.14 -6.12 -8.33
N ARG A 42 -8.43 -5.94 -8.58
CA ARG A 42 -9.18 -4.77 -8.09
C ARG A 42 -9.18 -4.66 -6.58
N VAL A 43 -9.36 -5.78 -5.89
CA VAL A 43 -9.35 -5.82 -4.42
C VAL A 43 -7.95 -5.52 -3.89
N ALA A 44 -6.92 -6.11 -4.48
CA ALA A 44 -5.53 -5.87 -4.09
C ALA A 44 -5.14 -4.39 -4.29
N LEU A 45 -5.47 -3.81 -5.44
CA LEU A 45 -5.16 -2.42 -5.75
C LEU A 45 -5.94 -1.45 -4.88
N ASN A 46 -7.22 -1.69 -4.61
CA ASN A 46 -8.01 -0.81 -3.73
C ASN A 46 -7.43 -0.75 -2.31
N LEU A 47 -7.03 -1.89 -1.76
CA LEU A 47 -6.37 -1.94 -0.45
C LEU A 47 -5.03 -1.22 -0.49
N PHE A 48 -4.21 -1.51 -1.51
CA PHE A 48 -2.89 -0.90 -1.66
C PHE A 48 -2.98 0.63 -1.80
N GLN A 49 -3.83 1.12 -2.69
CA GLN A 49 -4.06 2.56 -2.91
C GLN A 49 -4.53 3.26 -1.64
N ARG A 50 -5.47 2.66 -0.89
CA ARG A 50 -5.98 3.25 0.36
C ARG A 50 -4.87 3.36 1.40
N MET A 51 -4.10 2.30 1.62
CA MET A 51 -3.01 2.31 2.62
C MET A 51 -1.89 3.28 2.22
N CYS A 52 -1.50 3.29 0.94
CA CYS A 52 -0.52 4.25 0.43
C CYS A 52 -1.03 5.69 0.50
N GLY A 53 -2.30 5.94 0.24
CA GLY A 53 -2.91 7.27 0.36
C GLY A 53 -2.84 7.80 1.78
N ILE A 54 -3.20 6.97 2.78
CA ILE A 54 -3.09 7.31 4.20
C ILE A 54 -1.62 7.58 4.57
N ALA A 55 -0.70 6.67 4.25
CA ALA A 55 0.72 6.81 4.57
C ALA A 55 1.34 8.07 3.93
N THR A 56 1.00 8.36 2.67
CA THR A 56 1.49 9.54 1.94
C THR A 56 0.97 10.82 2.58
N LEU A 57 -0.31 10.86 2.97
CA LEU A 57 -0.88 12.02 3.66
C LEU A 57 -0.24 12.23 5.03
N THR A 58 -0.07 11.17 5.82
CA THR A 58 0.63 11.23 7.12
C THR A 58 2.05 11.74 6.96
N ALA A 59 2.80 11.25 5.95
CA ALA A 59 4.15 11.71 5.67
C ALA A 59 4.23 13.22 5.36
N ARG A 60 3.19 13.80 4.74
CA ARG A 60 3.12 15.27 4.51
C ARG A 60 2.96 16.04 5.82
N TYR A 61 2.15 15.55 6.76
CA TYR A 61 2.00 16.19 8.07
C TYR A 61 3.27 16.07 8.91
N VAL A 62 3.91 14.89 8.91
CA VAL A 62 5.20 14.69 9.58
C VAL A 62 6.27 15.63 9.02
N GLU A 63 6.31 15.81 7.70
CA GLU A 63 7.23 16.74 7.07
C GLU A 63 6.95 18.20 7.48
N ALA A 64 5.68 18.59 7.58
CA ALA A 64 5.28 19.95 7.94
C ALA A 64 5.70 20.35 9.37
N VAL A 65 5.83 19.40 10.28
CA VAL A 65 6.26 19.64 11.67
C VAL A 65 7.75 19.36 11.91
N ARG A 66 8.51 19.09 10.84
CA ARG A 66 9.94 18.79 10.92
C ARG A 66 10.69 19.95 11.59
N GLY A 67 11.57 19.63 12.55
CA GLY A 67 12.32 20.61 13.33
C GLY A 67 11.62 21.07 14.61
N THR A 68 10.40 20.59 14.86
CA THR A 68 9.69 20.83 16.14
C THR A 68 9.73 19.59 17.03
N LYS A 69 9.20 19.71 18.26
CA LYS A 69 8.96 18.58 19.18
C LYS A 69 7.59 17.92 18.97
N ALA A 70 6.81 18.35 17.99
CA ALA A 70 5.46 17.85 17.76
C ALA A 70 5.49 16.44 17.16
N ILE A 71 4.54 15.59 17.57
CA ILE A 71 4.34 14.23 17.08
C ILE A 71 2.96 14.14 16.44
N ILE A 72 2.88 13.56 15.24
CA ILE A 72 1.62 13.34 14.55
C ILE A 72 0.98 12.07 15.10
N LEU A 73 -0.28 12.17 15.54
CA LEU A 73 -1.08 11.07 16.07
C LEU A 73 -2.35 10.87 15.23
N ASP A 74 -2.88 9.65 15.26
CA ASP A 74 -4.16 9.32 14.64
C ASP A 74 -5.33 9.52 15.63
N THR A 75 -6.54 9.14 15.21
CA THR A 75 -7.74 9.24 16.04
C THR A 75 -8.61 8.00 15.86
N ARG A 76 -9.65 7.87 16.68
CA ARG A 76 -10.69 6.84 16.51
C ARG A 76 -11.68 7.10 15.38
N LYS A 77 -11.52 8.20 14.61
CA LYS A 77 -12.35 8.50 13.43
C LYS A 77 -11.83 7.75 12.22
N THR A 78 -11.86 6.42 12.30
CA THR A 78 -11.44 5.53 11.22
C THR A 78 -12.64 5.10 10.39
N ILE A 79 -12.38 4.67 9.15
CA ILE A 79 -13.40 4.03 8.33
C ILE A 79 -13.73 2.67 8.98
N PRO A 80 -15.02 2.36 9.21
CA PRO A 80 -15.44 1.06 9.74
C PRO A 80 -14.90 -0.11 8.92
N GLY A 81 -14.46 -1.15 9.62
CA GLY A 81 -13.87 -2.35 9.03
C GLY A 81 -13.71 -3.44 10.08
#